data_AF-A0A7C3S5P1-F1
#
_entry.id   AF-A0A7C3S5P1-F1
#
_cell.length_a   1.000
_cell.length_b   1.000
_cell.length_c   1.000
_cell.angle_alpha   90.00
_cell.angle_beta   90.00
_cell.angle_gamma   90.00
#
_symmetry.space_group_name_H-M   'P 1'
#
loop_
_entity.id
_entity.type
_entity.pdbx_description
1 polymer ?
#
loop_
_entity_poly.entity_id
_entity_poly.type
_entity_poly.pdbx_seq_one_letter_code
_entity_poly.pdbx_strand_id
1 'polypeptide(L)'
;MPFFVTKTGLDAFDTARAWGLAVLLNVLTEDEVRLRDAGWAFILEPSGHIHNNAQLTGLSWGTLFAAEDVQWEQVFVTHRGRQEAQKQQVRQILETQWQSLLSDLQRPDNLVVVGTGESVPGGLEPAAFKGLRHDSKARYSEGQFEVSEEHWALACLGMATCGTYRFSREAGQTNWLVLLPVPQDARFNYFRDVQELMRNRGLQYTGVQNAAAHYAVQLTEQLRRRAAAQGSLQDRFSAVLYFTLFGTGQQTKPSQGSQLNLTPLMEAIQRDPHGTEAMLRWLDYCFRLGATKGAEDLALAATELVMRWDLDAYERLVRVFARFIAKKRVRYDNLPDERALTEVMRNVTT
;
A
#
# COMPACT_ATOMS: atom_id res chain seq x y z
N MET A 1 20.96 13.87 6.94
CA MET A 1 20.77 14.70 5.72
C MET A 1 19.56 14.14 4.99
N PRO A 2 18.60 14.97 4.55
CA PRO A 2 17.39 14.49 3.89
C PRO A 2 17.67 14.04 2.44
N PHE A 3 16.84 13.12 1.96
CA PHE A 3 16.76 12.69 0.57
C PHE A 3 15.34 12.94 0.05
N PHE A 4 15.21 13.17 -1.25
CA PHE A 4 13.98 13.61 -1.91
C PHE A 4 13.63 12.65 -3.03
N VAL A 5 12.42 12.08 -2.98
CA VAL A 5 11.81 11.35 -4.09
C VAL A 5 10.72 12.24 -4.68
N THR A 6 11.04 13.00 -5.74
CA THR A 6 10.07 13.86 -6.42
C THR A 6 8.98 13.04 -7.10
N LYS A 7 7.74 13.49 -6.96
CA LYS A 7 6.59 12.77 -7.53
C LYS A 7 6.49 13.03 -9.04
N THR A 8 6.32 11.96 -9.80
CA THR A 8 6.10 11.98 -11.26
C THR A 8 4.61 12.10 -11.61
N GLY A 9 3.72 11.88 -10.63
CA GLY A 9 2.28 11.77 -10.84
C GLY A 9 1.81 10.34 -11.11
N LEU A 10 2.72 9.36 -10.96
CA LEU A 10 2.41 7.94 -10.95
C LEU A 10 2.45 7.45 -9.49
N ASP A 11 1.30 7.47 -8.82
CA ASP A 11 1.23 7.32 -7.37
C ASP A 11 1.86 6.01 -6.86
N ALA A 12 1.66 4.88 -7.55
CA ALA A 12 2.22 3.59 -7.12
C ALA A 12 3.72 3.55 -7.37
N PHE A 13 4.17 4.03 -8.53
CA PHE A 13 5.60 4.15 -8.83
C PHE A 13 6.33 5.08 -7.84
N ASP A 14 5.78 6.26 -7.57
CA ASP A 14 6.38 7.25 -6.66
C ASP A 14 6.44 6.73 -5.22
N THR A 15 5.35 6.12 -4.74
CA THR A 15 5.30 5.51 -3.40
C THR A 15 6.26 4.32 -3.30
N ALA A 16 6.35 3.49 -4.33
CA ALA A 16 7.28 2.37 -4.36
C ALA A 16 8.75 2.86 -4.35
N ARG A 17 9.08 3.93 -5.07
CA ARG A 17 10.43 4.53 -4.99
C ARG A 17 10.75 5.04 -3.60
N ALA A 18 9.81 5.69 -2.91
CA ALA A 18 10.00 6.15 -1.55
C ALA A 18 10.28 4.98 -0.60
N TRP A 19 9.48 3.90 -0.65
CA TRP A 19 9.77 2.70 0.14
C TRP A 19 11.10 2.04 -0.23
N GLY A 20 11.43 1.97 -1.52
CA GLY A 20 12.69 1.40 -1.98
C GLY A 20 13.90 2.18 -1.47
N LEU A 21 13.82 3.51 -1.45
CA LEU A 21 14.85 4.35 -0.88
C LEU A 21 14.94 4.19 0.64
N ALA A 22 13.81 4.04 1.35
CA ALA A 22 13.83 3.77 2.78
C ALA A 22 14.52 2.44 3.11
N VAL A 23 14.24 1.39 2.34
CA VAL A 23 14.92 0.09 2.45
C VAL A 23 16.43 0.26 2.21
N LEU A 24 16.81 0.96 1.14
CA LEU A 24 18.21 1.19 0.81
C LEU A 24 18.95 1.95 1.91
N LEU A 25 18.37 3.05 2.40
CA LEU A 25 18.96 3.86 3.47
C LEU A 25 19.04 3.09 4.79
N ASN A 26 18.02 2.30 5.13
CA ASN A 26 18.03 1.45 6.32
C ASN A 26 19.12 0.39 6.24
N VAL A 27 19.35 -0.24 5.08
CA VAL A 27 20.46 -1.19 4.91
C VAL A 27 21.82 -0.49 5.05
N LEU A 28 21.97 0.71 4.50
CA LEU A 28 23.25 1.45 4.51
C LEU A 28 23.59 2.09 5.86
N THR A 29 22.58 2.39 6.67
CA THR A 29 22.74 3.05 7.97
C THR A 29 22.53 2.12 9.15
N GLU A 30 21.91 0.95 8.92
CA GLU A 30 21.45 0.01 9.95
C GLU A 30 20.54 0.68 11.01
N ASP A 31 19.84 1.74 10.62
CA ASP A 31 19.04 2.58 11.51
C ASP A 31 17.68 2.92 10.87
N GLU A 32 16.79 3.47 11.68
CA GLU A 32 15.46 3.92 11.28
C GLU A 32 15.54 5.00 10.20
N VAL A 33 14.60 4.93 9.25
CA VAL A 33 14.41 5.97 8.23
C VAL A 33 13.01 6.55 8.39
N ARG A 34 12.91 7.86 8.58
CA ARG A 34 11.63 8.56 8.59
C ARG A 34 11.23 8.94 7.17
N LEU A 35 9.98 8.69 6.78
CA LEU A 35 9.39 9.08 5.51
C LEU A 35 8.28 10.11 5.76
N ARG A 36 8.33 11.25 5.09
CA ARG A 36 7.31 12.30 5.15
C ARG A 36 6.84 12.70 3.77
N ASP A 37 5.52 12.77 3.57
CA ASP A 37 4.95 13.30 2.33
C ASP A 37 4.81 14.83 2.42
N ALA A 38 5.58 15.55 1.59
CA ALA A 38 5.56 17.01 1.48
C ALA A 38 4.63 17.52 0.35
N GLY A 39 3.79 16.64 -0.22
CA GLY A 39 2.92 16.92 -1.35
C GLY A 39 3.64 16.76 -2.69
N TRP A 40 4.74 17.48 -2.90
CA TRP A 40 5.52 17.46 -4.15
C TRP A 40 6.60 16.37 -4.21
N ALA A 41 7.05 15.88 -3.05
CA ALA A 41 8.01 14.80 -2.90
C ALA A 41 7.78 14.03 -1.60
N PHE A 42 8.32 12.82 -1.55
CA PHE A 42 8.59 12.15 -0.28
C PHE A 42 9.98 12.56 0.22
N ILE A 43 10.05 13.00 1.47
CA ILE A 43 11.29 13.37 2.16
C ILE A 43 11.68 12.22 3.07
N LEU A 44 12.90 11.72 2.90
CA LEU A 44 13.44 10.62 3.69
C LEU A 44 14.61 11.09 4.54
N GLU A 45 14.57 10.79 5.83
CA GLU A 45 15.56 11.21 6.81
C GLU A 45 16.00 9.98 7.61
N PRO A 46 17.19 9.41 7.32
CA PRO A 46 17.76 8.38 8.18
C PRO A 46 18.19 8.98 9.52
N SER A 47 17.93 8.27 10.61
CA SER A 47 18.41 8.59 11.96
C SER A 47 19.93 8.45 12.06
N GLY A 48 20.48 7.44 11.36
CA GLY A 48 21.90 7.16 11.28
C GLY A 48 22.63 7.91 10.17
N HIS A 49 23.93 7.69 10.10
CA HIS A 49 24.79 8.21 9.03
C HIS A 49 25.26 7.07 8.13
N ILE A 50 25.34 7.33 6.82
CA ILE A 50 25.94 6.39 5.88
C ILE A 50 27.45 6.39 6.11
N HIS A 51 28.02 5.23 6.43
CA HIS A 51 29.46 5.10 6.61
C HIS A 51 30.22 5.35 5.31
N ASN A 52 31.41 5.96 5.39
CA ASN A 52 32.22 6.29 4.20
C ASN A 52 32.61 5.05 3.36
N ASN A 53 32.68 3.88 3.99
CA ASN A 53 32.96 2.59 3.37
C ASN A 53 31.73 1.69 3.31
N ALA A 54 30.52 2.26 3.41
CA ALA A 54 29.29 1.49 3.29
C ALA A 54 29.25 0.73 1.97
N GLN A 55 28.75 -0.49 2.01
CA GLN A 55 28.55 -1.33 0.84
C GLN A 55 27.20 -2.02 0.98
N LEU A 56 26.53 -2.22 -0.15
CA LEU A 56 25.35 -3.07 -0.24
C LEU A 56 25.77 -4.53 -0.21
N THR A 57 26.23 -4.99 0.95
CA THR A 57 26.69 -6.36 1.18
C THR A 57 26.16 -6.86 2.53
N GLY A 58 26.36 -8.14 2.82
CA GLY A 58 25.95 -8.72 4.11
C GLY A 58 24.54 -9.30 4.14
N LEU A 59 24.13 -9.72 5.34
CA LEU A 59 22.93 -10.52 5.56
C LEU A 59 21.64 -9.72 5.30
N SER A 60 21.58 -8.46 5.75
CA SER A 60 20.42 -7.58 5.59
C SER A 60 20.09 -7.38 4.11
N TRP A 61 21.09 -6.99 3.31
CA TRP A 61 20.98 -6.84 1.87
C TRP A 61 20.67 -8.18 1.16
N GLY A 62 21.42 -9.24 1.48
CA GLY A 62 21.23 -10.55 0.87
C GLY A 62 19.83 -11.14 1.12
N THR A 63 19.25 -10.90 2.30
CA THR A 63 17.90 -11.35 2.67
C THR A 63 16.84 -10.76 1.74
N LEU A 64 17.01 -9.51 1.30
CA LEU A 64 16.06 -8.85 0.38
C LEU A 64 15.91 -9.59 -0.94
N PHE A 65 16.93 -10.36 -1.37
CA PHE A 65 16.93 -11.09 -2.64
C PHE A 65 16.83 -12.62 -2.47
N ALA A 66 16.90 -13.12 -1.24
CA ALA A 66 16.84 -14.56 -0.97
C ALA A 66 15.56 -14.99 -0.26
N ALA A 67 14.91 -14.10 0.49
CA ALA A 67 13.78 -14.47 1.32
C ALA A 67 12.47 -14.61 0.51
N GLU A 68 11.72 -15.67 0.79
CA GLU A 68 10.47 -16.00 0.08
C GLU A 68 9.34 -15.00 0.32
N ASP A 69 9.41 -14.22 1.41
CA ASP A 69 8.40 -13.22 1.73
C ASP A 69 8.57 -11.91 0.95
N VAL A 70 9.68 -11.73 0.23
CA VAL A 70 9.88 -10.60 -0.68
C VAL A 70 9.23 -10.92 -2.03
N GLN A 71 8.32 -10.05 -2.48
CA GLN A 71 7.35 -10.30 -3.55
C GLN A 71 7.92 -10.12 -4.97
N TRP A 72 9.19 -10.50 -5.21
CA TRP A 72 9.88 -10.29 -6.48
C TRP A 72 9.16 -10.93 -7.67
N GLU A 73 8.64 -12.14 -7.49
CA GLU A 73 7.92 -12.84 -8.56
C GLU A 73 6.66 -12.08 -9.01
N GLN A 74 5.97 -11.45 -8.05
CA GLN A 74 4.72 -10.75 -8.29
C GLN A 74 4.95 -9.37 -8.90
N VAL A 75 6.00 -8.65 -8.50
CA VAL A 75 6.42 -7.38 -9.15
C VAL A 75 6.63 -7.60 -10.66
N PHE A 76 7.29 -8.70 -11.03
CA PHE A 76 7.60 -9.04 -12.41
C PHE A 76 6.64 -10.05 -13.05
N VAL A 77 5.42 -10.22 -12.52
CA VAL A 77 4.46 -11.22 -13.02
C VAL A 77 4.07 -11.02 -14.49
N THR A 78 4.19 -9.80 -15.01
CA THR A 78 3.97 -9.46 -16.42
C THR A 78 5.14 -9.85 -17.34
N HIS A 79 6.30 -10.19 -16.78
CA HIS A 79 7.55 -10.55 -17.47
C HIS A 79 7.85 -12.05 -17.33
N ARG A 80 6.93 -12.90 -17.79
CA ARG A 80 7.04 -14.37 -17.66
C ARG A 80 8.38 -14.89 -18.19
N GLY A 81 9.07 -15.69 -17.37
CA GLY A 81 10.34 -16.33 -17.70
C GLY A 81 11.57 -15.43 -17.53
N ARG A 82 11.39 -14.16 -17.13
CA ARG A 82 12.48 -13.20 -16.90
C ARG A 82 12.53 -12.65 -15.49
N GLN A 83 11.70 -13.15 -14.57
CA GLN A 83 11.57 -12.58 -13.22
C GLN A 83 12.90 -12.62 -12.45
N GLU A 84 13.61 -13.76 -12.47
CA GLU A 84 14.90 -13.87 -11.77
C GLU A 84 15.95 -12.96 -12.43
N ALA A 85 15.98 -12.88 -13.77
CA ALA A 85 16.91 -11.98 -14.47
C ALA A 85 16.66 -10.51 -14.10
N GLN A 86 15.40 -10.08 -14.03
CA GLN A 86 15.00 -8.73 -13.64
C GLN A 86 15.35 -8.43 -12.18
N LYS A 87 15.12 -9.39 -11.28
CA LYS A 87 15.54 -9.29 -9.88
C LYS A 87 17.06 -9.14 -9.74
N GLN A 88 17.85 -9.91 -10.48
CA GLN A 88 19.31 -9.78 -10.47
C GLN A 88 19.76 -8.46 -11.09
N GLN A 89 19.07 -7.96 -12.12
CA GLN A 89 19.32 -6.65 -12.69
C GLN A 89 19.08 -5.51 -11.68
N VAL A 90 17.96 -5.55 -10.94
CA VAL A 90 17.70 -4.59 -9.84
C VAL A 90 18.84 -4.60 -8.82
N ARG A 91 19.27 -5.80 -8.41
CA ARG A 91 20.39 -5.97 -7.48
C ARG A 91 21.67 -5.32 -8.02
N GLN A 92 22.04 -5.64 -9.25
CA GLN A 92 23.26 -5.14 -9.88
C GLN A 92 23.25 -3.61 -10.03
N ILE A 93 22.14 -3.03 -10.47
CA ILE A 93 22.01 -1.57 -10.60
C ILE A 93 22.22 -0.89 -9.25
N LEU A 94 21.54 -1.36 -8.20
CA LEU A 94 21.67 -0.76 -6.87
C LEU A 94 23.08 -0.96 -6.28
N GLU A 95 23.67 -2.15 -6.39
CA GLU A 95 25.03 -2.41 -5.90
C GLU A 95 26.09 -1.54 -6.60
N THR A 96 25.90 -1.22 -7.87
CA THR A 96 26.88 -0.46 -8.67
C THR A 96 26.66 1.04 -8.69
N GLN A 97 25.42 1.52 -8.49
CA GLN A 97 25.04 2.92 -8.74
C GLN A 97 24.45 3.63 -7.51
N TRP A 98 24.40 3.00 -6.34
CA TRP A 98 23.74 3.62 -5.17
C TRP A 98 24.38 4.96 -4.76
N GLN A 99 25.71 5.14 -4.88
CA GLN A 99 26.34 6.40 -4.48
C GLN A 99 25.90 7.57 -5.37
N SER A 100 25.90 7.38 -6.70
CA SER A 100 25.44 8.41 -7.65
C SER A 100 23.95 8.69 -7.46
N LEU A 101 23.15 7.64 -7.28
CA LEU A 101 21.73 7.74 -6.99
C LEU A 101 21.46 8.56 -5.71
N LEU A 102 22.13 8.25 -4.60
CA LEU A 102 21.94 8.99 -3.35
C LEU A 102 22.38 10.45 -3.46
N SER A 103 23.48 10.72 -4.18
CA SER A 103 23.93 12.08 -4.47
C SER A 103 22.88 12.88 -5.26
N ASP A 104 22.24 12.25 -6.25
CA ASP A 104 21.16 12.87 -7.01
C ASP A 104 19.92 13.13 -6.14
N LEU A 105 19.50 12.14 -5.34
CA LEU A 105 18.34 12.22 -4.45
C LEU A 105 18.53 13.19 -3.28
N GLN A 106 19.75 13.65 -2.98
CA GLN A 106 19.98 14.72 -2.00
C GLN A 106 19.57 16.10 -2.53
N ARG A 107 19.41 16.24 -3.85
CA ARG A 107 19.01 17.50 -4.48
C ARG A 107 17.48 17.61 -4.48
N PRO A 108 16.89 18.68 -3.91
CA PRO A 108 15.43 18.86 -3.89
C PRO A 108 14.80 19.03 -5.29
N ASP A 109 15.59 19.40 -6.28
CA ASP A 109 15.19 19.60 -7.67
C ASP A 109 15.51 18.40 -8.56
N ASN A 110 15.75 17.22 -7.98
CA ASN A 110 15.96 16.01 -8.76
C ASN A 110 14.73 15.67 -9.60
N LEU A 111 14.95 15.36 -10.88
CA LEU A 111 13.88 15.08 -11.83
C LEU A 111 14.06 13.66 -12.36
N VAL A 112 12.94 12.94 -12.41
CA VAL A 112 12.92 11.63 -13.08
C VAL A 112 12.85 11.87 -14.57
N VAL A 113 13.86 11.41 -15.28
CA VAL A 113 13.82 11.38 -16.75
C VAL A 113 12.84 10.29 -17.18
N VAL A 114 11.78 10.70 -17.86
CA VAL A 114 10.75 9.81 -18.41
C VAL A 114 11.00 9.64 -19.91
N GLY A 115 10.84 8.41 -20.40
CA GLY A 115 10.96 8.05 -21.81
C GLY A 115 12.35 7.54 -22.22
N THR A 116 13.21 7.24 -21.25
CA THR A 116 14.51 6.60 -21.48
C THR A 116 14.80 5.60 -20.36
N GLY A 117 15.21 4.38 -20.70
CA GLY A 117 15.70 3.39 -19.74
C GLY A 117 14.82 2.14 -19.65
N GLU A 118 14.42 1.79 -18.44
CA GLU A 118 13.71 0.54 -18.15
C GLU A 118 12.19 0.74 -18.12
N SER A 119 11.50 -0.23 -18.71
CA SER A 119 10.04 -0.25 -18.74
C SER A 119 9.46 -0.58 -17.37
N VAL A 120 8.60 0.31 -16.85
CA VAL A 120 7.93 0.10 -15.57
C VAL A 120 6.96 -1.09 -15.69
N PRO A 121 7.10 -2.13 -14.84
CA PRO A 121 6.25 -3.32 -14.94
C PRO A 121 4.80 -3.01 -14.52
N GLY A 122 3.84 -3.63 -15.21
CA GLY A 122 2.41 -3.48 -14.86
C GLY A 122 2.06 -4.04 -13.48
N GLY A 123 2.89 -4.95 -12.94
CA GLY A 123 2.80 -5.41 -11.56
C GLY A 123 3.16 -4.36 -10.52
N LEU A 124 3.79 -3.26 -10.93
CA LEU A 124 4.20 -2.13 -10.09
C LEU A 124 3.30 -0.92 -10.29
N GLU A 125 3.03 -0.55 -11.55
CA GLU A 125 2.21 0.63 -11.88
C GLU A 125 1.24 0.29 -13.04
N PRO A 126 -0.07 0.15 -12.77
CA PRO A 126 -1.07 -0.08 -13.80
C PRO A 126 -1.09 0.96 -14.91
N ALA A 127 -0.89 2.24 -14.58
CA ALA A 127 -0.90 3.32 -15.55
C ALA A 127 0.30 3.25 -16.51
N ALA A 128 1.38 2.55 -16.15
CA ALA A 128 2.50 2.31 -17.04
C ALA A 128 2.16 1.31 -18.16
N PHE A 129 1.10 0.52 -18.01
CA PHE A 129 0.72 -0.53 -18.97
C PHE A 129 -0.05 0.03 -20.18
N LYS A 130 0.29 -0.48 -21.37
CA LYS A 130 -0.33 -0.06 -22.65
C LYS A 130 -1.84 -0.33 -22.64
N GLY A 131 -2.65 0.71 -22.89
CA GLY A 131 -4.12 0.63 -23.00
C GLY A 131 -4.91 1.01 -21.75
N LEU A 132 -4.26 1.36 -20.63
CA LEU A 132 -4.93 1.80 -19.39
C LEU A 132 -4.59 3.24 -18.97
N ARG A 133 -3.81 3.97 -19.78
CA ARG A 133 -3.49 5.38 -19.54
C ARG A 133 -4.69 6.26 -19.84
N HIS A 134 -5.11 7.05 -18.86
CA HIS A 134 -5.92 8.23 -19.11
C HIS A 134 -5.03 9.37 -19.62
N ASP A 135 -5.63 10.31 -20.37
CA ASP A 135 -4.97 11.53 -20.88
C ASP A 135 -4.48 12.40 -19.72
N SER A 136 -3.31 12.09 -19.20
CA SER A 136 -2.57 12.99 -18.31
C SER A 136 -1.80 14.01 -19.16
N LYS A 137 -1.43 15.15 -18.57
CA LYS A 137 -0.70 16.25 -19.25
C LYS A 137 0.68 15.85 -19.81
N ALA A 138 1.13 14.61 -19.57
CA ALA A 138 2.31 14.04 -20.19
C ALA A 138 1.99 13.58 -21.62
N ARG A 139 2.75 14.06 -22.60
CA ARG A 139 2.55 13.79 -24.03
C ARG A 139 2.30 12.31 -24.31
N TYR A 140 1.22 12.03 -25.04
CA TYR A 140 0.89 10.71 -25.58
C TYR A 140 2.07 10.17 -26.42
N SER A 141 2.72 9.10 -25.95
CA SER A 141 3.60 8.26 -26.75
C SER A 141 3.16 6.80 -26.57
N GLU A 142 2.92 6.08 -27.66
CA GLU A 142 2.43 4.68 -27.69
C GLU A 142 3.43 3.63 -27.11
N GLY A 143 4.57 4.08 -26.59
CA GLY A 143 5.62 3.27 -25.96
C GLY A 143 5.31 2.87 -24.51
N GLN A 144 6.04 1.86 -24.03
CA GLN A 144 6.09 1.52 -22.60
C GLN A 144 6.56 2.75 -21.80
N PHE A 145 6.10 2.89 -20.56
CA PHE A 145 6.54 4.00 -19.71
C PHE A 145 7.93 3.63 -19.21
N GLU A 146 8.93 4.29 -19.77
CA GLU A 146 10.34 4.06 -19.44
C GLU A 146 10.83 5.14 -18.47
N VAL A 147 11.67 4.72 -17.52
CA VAL A 147 12.32 5.58 -16.53
C VAL A 147 13.78 5.18 -16.37
N SER A 148 14.61 6.05 -15.79
CA SER A 148 16.02 5.71 -15.53
C SER A 148 16.14 4.41 -14.73
N GLU A 149 17.20 3.65 -15.02
CA GLU A 149 17.47 2.34 -14.41
C GLU A 149 17.48 2.40 -12.89
N GLU A 150 18.02 3.47 -12.30
CA GLU A 150 18.13 3.62 -10.85
C GLU A 150 16.77 3.85 -10.20
N HIS A 151 15.92 4.69 -10.80
CA HIS A 151 14.56 4.92 -10.32
C HIS A 151 13.66 3.70 -10.53
N TRP A 152 13.84 2.98 -11.63
CA TRP A 152 13.20 1.69 -11.86
C TRP A 152 13.60 0.67 -10.78
N ALA A 153 14.89 0.53 -10.51
CA ALA A 153 15.42 -0.42 -9.53
C ALA A 153 14.91 -0.10 -8.11
N LEU A 154 14.90 1.18 -7.72
CA LEU A 154 14.30 1.63 -6.46
C LEU A 154 12.81 1.29 -6.36
N ALA A 155 12.03 1.58 -7.40
CA ALA A 155 10.61 1.29 -7.40
C ALA A 155 10.36 -0.21 -7.26
N CYS A 156 11.09 -1.04 -8.02
CA CYS A 156 11.00 -2.49 -7.93
C CYS A 156 11.36 -3.01 -6.53
N LEU A 157 12.43 -2.48 -5.91
CA LEU A 157 12.81 -2.84 -4.55
C LEU A 157 11.70 -2.49 -3.53
N GLY A 158 11.17 -1.27 -3.58
CA GLY A 158 10.14 -0.85 -2.64
C GLY A 158 8.83 -1.60 -2.83
N MET A 159 8.45 -1.90 -4.08
CA MET A 159 7.26 -2.68 -4.35
C MET A 159 7.41 -4.15 -3.92
N ALA A 160 8.58 -4.76 -4.15
CA ALA A 160 8.84 -6.14 -3.75
C ALA A 160 8.84 -6.31 -2.21
N THR A 161 9.31 -5.30 -1.49
CA THR A 161 9.50 -5.34 -0.03
C THR A 161 8.27 -4.85 0.72
N CYS A 162 7.67 -3.73 0.31
CA CYS A 162 6.60 -3.04 1.03
C CYS A 162 5.24 -3.14 0.32
N GLY A 163 5.21 -3.56 -0.94
CA GLY A 163 3.98 -3.91 -1.65
C GLY A 163 3.45 -5.27 -1.20
N THR A 164 2.14 -5.43 -1.24
CA THR A 164 1.46 -6.69 -0.88
C THR A 164 0.69 -7.21 -2.07
N TYR A 165 0.99 -8.44 -2.47
CA TYR A 165 0.26 -9.16 -3.52
C TYR A 165 -0.56 -10.28 -2.90
N ARG A 166 -1.85 -10.29 -3.18
CA ARG A 166 -2.78 -11.29 -2.65
C ARG A 166 -3.54 -11.95 -3.76
N PHE A 167 -3.54 -13.26 -3.74
CA PHE A 167 -4.36 -14.03 -4.64
C PHE A 167 -5.84 -13.81 -4.32
N SER A 168 -6.61 -13.43 -5.32
CA SER A 168 -8.06 -13.29 -5.25
C SER A 168 -8.69 -14.14 -6.34
N ARG A 169 -9.76 -14.86 -5.99
CA ARG A 169 -10.59 -15.56 -6.97
C ARG A 169 -11.89 -14.80 -7.12
N GLU A 170 -12.09 -14.19 -8.27
CA GLU A 170 -13.29 -13.42 -8.58
C GLU A 170 -13.94 -14.02 -9.83
N ALA A 171 -15.21 -14.42 -9.73
CA ALA A 171 -15.99 -14.99 -10.83
C ALA A 171 -15.29 -16.14 -11.61
N GLY A 172 -14.48 -16.96 -10.93
CA GLY A 172 -13.75 -18.08 -11.56
C GLY A 172 -12.44 -17.68 -12.26
N GLN A 173 -12.08 -16.39 -12.24
CA GLN A 173 -10.78 -15.90 -12.68
C GLN A 173 -9.82 -15.73 -11.51
N THR A 174 -8.55 -16.03 -11.78
CA THR A 174 -7.44 -15.83 -10.87
C THR A 174 -6.89 -14.43 -11.06
N ASN A 175 -7.01 -13.62 -10.02
CA ASN A 175 -6.51 -12.24 -10.00
C ASN A 175 -5.52 -12.07 -8.84
N TRP A 176 -4.57 -11.16 -8.98
CA TRP A 176 -3.79 -10.63 -7.87
C TRP A 176 -4.37 -9.30 -7.47
N LEU A 177 -4.73 -9.13 -6.21
CA LEU A 177 -4.92 -7.84 -5.57
C LEU A 177 -3.55 -7.32 -5.17
N VAL A 178 -3.27 -6.08 -5.52
CA VAL A 178 -2.05 -5.39 -5.14
C VAL A 178 -2.40 -4.24 -4.22
N LEU A 179 -1.65 -4.09 -3.12
CA LEU A 179 -1.83 -3.05 -2.12
C LEU A 179 -0.48 -2.43 -1.78
N LEU A 180 -0.45 -1.10 -1.65
CA LEU A 180 0.74 -0.36 -1.21
C LEU A 180 0.32 0.80 -0.29
N PRO A 181 0.74 0.82 0.99
CA PRO A 181 0.42 1.94 1.88
C PRO A 181 1.24 3.17 1.50
N VAL A 182 0.60 4.34 1.44
CA VAL A 182 1.24 5.63 1.16
C VAL A 182 1.61 6.30 2.48
N PRO A 183 2.91 6.47 2.78
CA PRO A 183 3.33 7.11 4.02
C PRO A 183 2.95 8.59 4.01
N GLN A 184 2.35 9.08 5.09
CA GLN A 184 2.18 10.52 5.34
C GLN A 184 3.32 11.03 6.25
N ASP A 185 3.54 10.32 7.35
CA ASP A 185 4.65 10.49 8.29
C ASP A 185 4.85 9.14 8.97
N ALA A 186 5.82 8.36 8.50
CA ALA A 186 6.00 6.97 8.92
C ALA A 186 7.47 6.67 9.19
N ARG A 187 7.71 5.79 10.15
CA ARG A 187 9.04 5.27 10.45
C ARG A 187 9.25 3.91 9.83
N PHE A 188 10.35 3.76 9.12
CA PHE A 188 10.77 2.51 8.50
C PHE A 188 11.97 1.95 9.27
N ASN A 189 11.78 0.77 9.87
CA ASN A 189 12.83 0.03 10.57
C ASN A 189 13.21 -1.24 9.83
N TYR A 190 12.21 -1.98 9.34
CA TYR A 190 12.42 -3.19 8.55
C TYR A 190 11.23 -3.46 7.65
N PHE A 191 11.47 -4.01 6.45
CA PHE A 191 10.41 -4.21 5.48
C PHE A 191 9.31 -5.17 5.96
N ARG A 192 9.66 -6.17 6.78
CA ARG A 192 8.67 -7.11 7.34
C ARG A 192 7.67 -6.42 8.24
N ASP A 193 8.02 -5.30 8.87
CA ASP A 193 7.08 -4.54 9.68
C ASP A 193 5.98 -3.93 8.82
N VAL A 194 6.33 -3.45 7.62
CA VAL A 194 5.37 -2.94 6.62
C VAL A 194 4.53 -4.07 6.05
N GLN A 195 5.14 -5.23 5.75
CA GLN A 195 4.40 -6.41 5.29
C GLN A 195 3.42 -6.93 6.34
N GLU A 196 3.80 -6.92 7.63
CA GLU A 196 2.95 -7.37 8.73
C GLU A 196 1.76 -6.42 8.94
N LEU A 197 1.96 -5.10 8.77
CA LEU A 197 0.88 -4.11 8.72
C LEU A 197 -0.17 -4.47 7.65
N MET A 198 0.27 -5.06 6.54
CA MET A 198 -0.57 -5.47 5.41
C MET A 198 -0.88 -6.97 5.39
N ARG A 199 -0.54 -7.70 6.46
CA ARG A 199 -0.79 -9.14 6.57
C ARG A 199 -2.20 -9.39 7.08
N ASN A 200 -2.97 -10.15 6.32
CA ASN A 200 -4.31 -10.56 6.75
C ASN A 200 -4.67 -11.98 6.27
N ARG A 201 -5.57 -12.63 7.01
CA ARG A 201 -6.26 -13.85 6.59
C ARG A 201 -7.19 -13.49 5.45
N GLY A 202 -6.91 -13.98 4.25
CA GLY A 202 -7.72 -13.70 3.06
C GLY A 202 -9.19 -14.05 3.30
N LEU A 203 -10.06 -13.07 3.14
CA LEU A 203 -11.51 -13.28 3.02
C LEU A 203 -11.89 -13.47 1.56
N GLN A 204 -13.09 -13.99 1.33
CA GLN A 204 -13.72 -13.91 0.01
C GLN A 204 -14.28 -12.49 -0.15
N TYR A 205 -13.60 -11.69 -0.95
CA TYR A 205 -14.00 -10.31 -1.21
C TYR A 205 -14.92 -10.22 -2.43
N THR A 206 -15.88 -9.30 -2.40
CA THR A 206 -16.82 -9.07 -3.51
C THR A 206 -16.21 -8.25 -4.65
N GLY A 207 -15.01 -7.72 -4.47
CA GLY A 207 -14.26 -6.94 -5.45
C GLY A 207 -13.05 -6.24 -4.84
N VAL A 208 -12.25 -5.57 -5.69
CA VAL A 208 -10.99 -4.91 -5.28
C VAL A 208 -11.20 -3.82 -4.22
N GLN A 209 -12.24 -3.00 -4.35
CA GLN A 209 -12.60 -1.95 -3.40
C GLN A 209 -12.96 -2.51 -2.04
N ASN A 210 -13.72 -3.60 -2.02
CA ASN A 210 -14.12 -4.29 -0.80
C ASN A 210 -12.90 -4.83 -0.04
N ALA A 211 -11.94 -5.41 -0.76
CA ALA A 211 -10.68 -5.82 -0.17
C ALA A 211 -9.90 -4.62 0.38
N ALA A 212 -9.67 -3.58 -0.43
CA ALA A 212 -8.92 -2.38 -0.03
C ALA A 212 -9.52 -1.71 1.23
N ALA A 213 -10.85 -1.60 1.30
CA ALA A 213 -11.56 -1.05 2.46
C ALA A 213 -11.37 -1.90 3.71
N HIS A 214 -11.44 -3.22 3.60
CA HIS A 214 -11.15 -4.09 4.74
C HIS A 214 -9.69 -3.97 5.19
N TYR A 215 -8.75 -3.91 4.24
CA TYR A 215 -7.33 -3.69 4.54
C TYR A 215 -7.09 -2.35 5.24
N ALA A 216 -7.78 -1.29 4.83
CA ALA A 216 -7.73 0.01 5.50
C ALA A 216 -8.15 -0.08 6.97
N VAL A 217 -9.26 -0.77 7.27
CA VAL A 217 -9.72 -0.99 8.65
C VAL A 217 -8.70 -1.79 9.48
N GLN A 218 -8.11 -2.82 8.88
CA GLN A 218 -7.12 -3.68 9.57
C GLN A 218 -5.81 -2.94 9.84
N LEU A 219 -5.28 -2.23 8.85
CA LEU A 219 -4.12 -1.36 9.00
C LEU A 219 -4.37 -0.34 10.13
N THR A 220 -5.54 0.30 10.11
CA THR A 220 -5.94 1.27 11.13
C THR A 220 -6.01 0.64 12.53
N GLU A 221 -6.56 -0.56 12.68
CA GLU A 221 -6.59 -1.28 13.96
C GLU A 221 -5.18 -1.65 14.46
N GLN A 222 -4.27 -2.06 13.57
CA GLN A 222 -2.89 -2.33 13.97
C GLN A 222 -2.19 -1.06 14.47
N LEU A 223 -2.36 0.06 13.76
CA LEU A 223 -1.79 1.36 14.16
C LEU A 223 -2.42 1.89 15.44
N ARG A 224 -3.73 1.71 15.62
CA ARG A 224 -4.44 2.05 16.86
C ARG A 224 -3.87 1.28 18.06
N ARG A 225 -3.62 -0.02 17.93
CA ARG A 225 -3.01 -0.83 19.01
C ARG A 225 -1.64 -0.30 19.39
N ARG A 226 -0.81 0.05 18.40
CA ARG A 226 0.51 0.68 18.64
C ARG A 226 0.33 2.01 19.36
N ALA A 227 -0.59 2.85 18.90
CA ALA A 227 -0.87 4.16 19.49
C ALA A 227 -1.37 4.06 20.94
N ALA A 228 -2.28 3.12 21.22
CA ALA A 228 -2.79 2.85 22.56
C ALA A 228 -1.68 2.34 23.51
N ALA A 229 -0.73 1.55 23.01
CA ALA A 229 0.40 1.05 23.79
C ALA A 229 1.48 2.13 24.02
N GLN A 230 1.70 3.02 23.05
CA GLN A 230 2.76 4.04 23.06
C GLN A 230 2.27 5.41 23.54
N GLY A 231 0.96 5.57 23.77
CA GLY A 231 0.32 6.83 24.18
C GLY A 231 0.12 7.85 23.06
N SER A 232 0.58 7.58 21.84
CA SER A 232 0.40 8.46 20.68
C SER A 232 0.55 7.69 19.36
N LEU A 233 -0.15 8.13 18.33
CA LEU A 233 0.04 7.62 16.97
C LEU A 233 1.36 8.16 16.41
N GLN A 234 2.24 7.25 16.02
CA GLN A 234 3.56 7.60 15.53
C GLN A 234 3.70 7.48 14.01
N ASP A 235 3.05 6.46 13.43
CA ASP A 235 3.09 6.22 11.99
C ASP A 235 1.73 6.55 11.38
N ARG A 236 1.73 7.38 10.34
CA ARG A 236 0.55 7.86 9.63
C ARG A 236 0.67 7.55 8.15
N PHE A 237 -0.45 7.13 7.58
CA PHE A 237 -0.58 6.82 6.15
C PHE A 237 -1.72 7.64 5.57
N SER A 238 -1.50 8.25 4.40
CA SER A 238 -2.50 9.09 3.74
C SER A 238 -3.48 8.25 2.93
N ALA A 239 -3.02 7.13 2.38
CA ALA A 239 -3.84 6.27 1.55
C ALA A 239 -3.34 4.81 1.53
N VAL A 240 -4.18 3.92 1.00
CA VAL A 240 -3.75 2.64 0.44
C VAL A 240 -3.99 2.68 -1.06
N LEU A 241 -2.93 2.53 -1.85
CA LEU A 241 -3.03 2.31 -3.29
C LEU A 241 -3.43 0.87 -3.53
N TYR A 242 -4.36 0.66 -4.45
CA TYR A 242 -4.81 -0.68 -4.79
C TYR A 242 -5.11 -0.82 -6.28
N PHE A 243 -4.83 -2.01 -6.82
CA PHE A 243 -5.19 -2.40 -8.19
C PHE A 243 -5.26 -3.91 -8.31
N THR A 244 -5.75 -4.43 -9.44
CA THR A 244 -5.71 -5.87 -9.71
C THR A 244 -4.85 -6.22 -10.91
N LEU A 245 -4.30 -7.42 -10.91
CA LEU A 245 -3.66 -8.05 -12.05
C LEU A 245 -4.46 -9.29 -12.41
N PHE A 246 -4.95 -9.39 -13.64
CA PHE A 246 -5.78 -10.52 -14.09
C PHE A 246 -5.11 -11.27 -15.24
N GLY A 247 -5.32 -12.58 -15.30
CA GLY A 247 -4.82 -13.41 -16.39
C GLY A 247 -5.71 -13.28 -17.64
N THR A 248 -5.12 -12.90 -18.78
CA THR A 248 -5.74 -13.00 -20.10
C THR A 248 -4.92 -13.91 -21.01
N GLY A 249 -5.40 -15.13 -21.27
CA GLY A 249 -4.66 -16.13 -22.03
C GLY A 249 -3.31 -16.45 -21.37
N GLN A 250 -2.20 -16.25 -22.09
CA GLN A 250 -0.84 -16.46 -21.58
C GLN A 250 -0.22 -15.21 -20.91
N GLN A 251 -0.93 -14.09 -20.80
CA GLN A 251 -0.38 -12.85 -20.25
C GLN A 251 -1.18 -12.37 -19.05
N THR A 252 -0.49 -11.92 -18.01
CA THR A 252 -1.10 -11.20 -16.89
C THR A 252 -1.13 -9.71 -17.24
N LYS A 253 -2.28 -9.04 -17.05
CA LYS A 253 -2.47 -7.61 -17.31
C LYS A 253 -2.95 -6.91 -16.05
N PRO A 254 -2.50 -5.68 -15.77
CA PRO A 254 -3.12 -4.87 -14.72
C PRO A 254 -4.52 -4.42 -15.13
N SER A 255 -5.33 -4.05 -14.16
CA SER A 255 -6.59 -3.30 -14.29
C SER A 255 -6.40 -1.90 -13.71
N GLN A 256 -7.42 -1.02 -13.82
CA GLN A 256 -7.33 0.31 -13.24
C GLN A 256 -7.12 0.26 -11.73
N GLY A 257 -6.09 0.97 -11.27
CA GLY A 257 -5.84 1.22 -9.87
C GLY A 257 -6.58 2.44 -9.35
N SER A 258 -6.68 2.54 -8.03
CA SER A 258 -7.19 3.71 -7.34
C SER A 258 -6.56 3.82 -5.95
N GLN A 259 -6.94 4.86 -5.22
CA GLN A 259 -6.47 5.13 -3.87
C GLN A 259 -7.65 5.16 -2.89
N LEU A 260 -7.46 4.54 -1.74
CA LEU A 260 -8.39 4.67 -0.61
C LEU A 260 -7.80 5.65 0.41
N ASN A 261 -8.47 6.77 0.61
CA ASN A 261 -8.05 7.80 1.57
C ASN A 261 -8.16 7.30 3.01
N LEU A 262 -7.04 7.27 3.73
CA LEU A 262 -6.97 6.85 5.13
C LEU A 262 -7.11 7.99 6.13
N THR A 263 -7.08 9.25 5.66
CA THR A 263 -7.08 10.43 6.54
C THR A 263 -8.17 10.39 7.61
N PRO A 264 -9.46 10.08 7.29
CA PRO A 264 -10.50 10.06 8.32
C PRO A 264 -10.27 8.99 9.39
N LEU A 265 -9.78 7.81 9.00
CA LEU A 265 -9.44 6.72 9.91
C LEU A 265 -8.23 7.08 10.78
N MET A 266 -7.20 7.71 10.19
CA MET A 266 -6.01 8.17 10.93
C MET A 266 -6.36 9.27 11.94
N GLU A 267 -7.24 10.21 11.59
CA GLU A 267 -7.72 11.25 12.49
C GLU A 267 -8.54 10.68 13.65
N ALA A 268 -9.38 9.69 13.39
CA ALA A 268 -10.15 9.00 14.42
C ALA A 268 -9.22 8.38 15.47
N ILE A 269 -8.24 7.57 15.05
CA ILE A 269 -7.33 6.90 15.98
C ILE A 269 -6.33 7.86 16.63
N GLN A 270 -5.97 8.97 15.97
CA GLN A 270 -5.15 10.03 16.57
C GLN A 270 -5.86 10.71 17.73
N ARG A 271 -7.17 10.94 17.59
CA ARG A 271 -7.99 11.64 18.59
C ARG A 271 -8.25 10.77 19.81
N ASP A 272 -8.62 9.51 19.60
CA ASP A 272 -8.90 8.57 20.69
C ASP A 272 -8.57 7.11 20.28
N PRO A 273 -7.32 6.66 20.50
CA PRO A 273 -6.92 5.28 20.23
C PRO A 273 -7.70 4.23 21.03
N HIS A 274 -8.25 4.56 22.20
CA HIS A 274 -9.01 3.61 23.02
C HIS A 274 -10.50 3.63 22.66
N GLY A 275 -11.07 4.81 22.38
CA GLY A 275 -12.43 5.01 21.89
C GLY A 275 -12.74 4.28 20.60
N THR A 276 -11.82 4.36 19.64
CA THR A 276 -12.00 3.84 18.29
C THR A 276 -11.99 2.31 18.16
N GLU A 277 -11.63 1.58 19.22
CA GLU A 277 -11.58 0.10 19.18
C GLU A 277 -12.94 -0.52 18.85
N ALA A 278 -14.02 -0.04 19.47
CA ALA A 278 -15.36 -0.59 19.27
C ALA A 278 -15.84 -0.38 17.82
N MET A 279 -15.58 0.81 17.26
CA MET A 279 -15.85 1.14 15.86
C MET A 279 -15.11 0.19 14.91
N LEU A 280 -13.79 0.04 15.06
CA LEU A 280 -12.98 -0.76 14.14
C LEU A 280 -13.31 -2.25 14.23
N ARG A 281 -13.58 -2.76 15.45
CA ARG A 281 -14.07 -4.13 15.65
C ARG A 281 -15.41 -4.38 14.96
N TRP A 282 -16.34 -3.41 15.01
CA TRP A 282 -17.62 -3.53 14.34
C TRP A 282 -17.50 -3.50 12.81
N LEU A 283 -16.67 -2.60 12.27
CA LEU A 283 -16.37 -2.56 10.83
C LEU A 283 -15.72 -3.85 10.34
N ASP A 284 -14.70 -4.35 11.04
CA ASP A 284 -14.08 -5.66 10.77
C ASP A 284 -15.12 -6.79 10.79
N TYR A 285 -16.01 -6.81 11.79
CA TYR A 285 -17.08 -7.79 11.85
C TYR A 285 -18.01 -7.73 10.63
N CYS A 286 -18.37 -6.52 10.17
CA CYS A 286 -19.19 -6.35 8.97
C CYS A 286 -18.51 -6.93 7.73
N PHE A 287 -17.21 -6.73 7.55
CA PHE A 287 -16.45 -7.34 6.45
C PHE A 287 -16.39 -8.86 6.57
N ARG A 288 -16.09 -9.40 7.76
CA ARG A 288 -16.02 -10.85 7.99
C ARG A 288 -17.37 -11.55 7.77
N LEU A 289 -18.46 -10.96 8.24
CA LEU A 289 -19.81 -11.48 7.98
C LEU A 289 -20.17 -11.32 6.50
N GLY A 290 -19.85 -10.17 5.91
CA GLY A 290 -20.12 -9.86 4.51
C GLY A 290 -19.38 -10.77 3.51
N ALA A 291 -18.25 -11.35 3.91
CA ALA A 291 -17.53 -12.35 3.13
C ALA A 291 -18.22 -13.73 3.08
N THR A 292 -19.34 -13.91 3.79
CA THR A 292 -20.12 -15.16 3.74
C THR A 292 -21.18 -15.10 2.64
N LYS A 293 -21.47 -16.25 2.03
CA LYS A 293 -22.48 -16.34 0.95
C LYS A 293 -23.82 -15.75 1.40
N GLY A 294 -24.41 -14.92 0.54
CA GLY A 294 -25.68 -14.23 0.79
C GLY A 294 -25.56 -13.06 1.77
N ALA A 295 -24.36 -12.60 2.10
CA ALA A 295 -24.10 -11.42 2.93
C ALA A 295 -23.37 -10.29 2.19
N GLU A 296 -23.30 -10.38 0.86
CA GLU A 296 -22.50 -9.51 0.01
C GLU A 296 -22.97 -8.04 0.11
N ASP A 297 -24.25 -7.79 0.36
CA ASP A 297 -24.80 -6.44 0.58
C ASP A 297 -24.23 -5.76 1.83
N LEU A 298 -23.92 -6.52 2.87
CA LEU A 298 -23.24 -6.01 4.07
C LEU A 298 -21.79 -5.63 3.77
N ALA A 299 -21.07 -6.46 3.00
CA ALA A 299 -19.71 -6.16 2.55
C ALA A 299 -19.68 -4.87 1.72
N LEU A 300 -20.63 -4.71 0.79
CA LEU A 300 -20.74 -3.51 -0.04
C LEU A 300 -21.06 -2.26 0.78
N ALA A 301 -22.00 -2.33 1.73
CA ALA A 301 -22.33 -1.19 2.58
C ALA A 301 -21.17 -0.77 3.50
N ALA A 302 -20.43 -1.75 4.05
CA ALA A 302 -19.23 -1.46 4.84
C ALA A 302 -18.11 -0.84 3.99
N THR A 303 -17.95 -1.33 2.75
CA THR A 303 -17.00 -0.76 1.77
C THR A 303 -17.32 0.70 1.48
N GLU A 304 -18.59 1.00 1.20
CA GLU A 304 -19.04 2.36 0.92
C GLU A 304 -18.76 3.32 2.09
N LEU A 305 -19.06 2.90 3.33
CA LEU A 305 -18.76 3.69 4.51
C LEU A 305 -17.26 3.96 4.64
N VAL A 306 -16.40 2.96 4.49
CA VAL A 306 -14.94 3.16 4.62
C VAL A 306 -14.40 4.08 3.51
N MET A 307 -14.96 4.01 2.30
CA MET A 307 -14.47 4.82 1.17
C MET A 307 -14.98 6.26 1.18
N ARG A 308 -16.23 6.50 1.61
CA ARG A 308 -16.85 7.84 1.63
C ARG A 308 -16.72 8.55 2.98
N TRP A 309 -16.80 7.77 4.06
CA TRP A 309 -16.73 8.23 5.44
C TRP A 309 -17.72 9.36 5.79
N ASP A 310 -18.98 9.20 5.38
CA ASP A 310 -20.05 10.19 5.57
C ASP A 310 -21.33 9.58 6.21
N LEU A 311 -22.25 10.46 6.63
CA LEU A 311 -23.48 10.08 7.33
C LEU A 311 -24.40 9.20 6.47
N ASP A 312 -24.51 9.47 5.17
CA ASP A 312 -25.36 8.70 4.24
C ASP A 312 -24.89 7.25 4.13
N ALA A 313 -23.57 7.06 3.99
CA ALA A 313 -22.97 5.73 3.93
C ALA A 313 -23.10 5.00 5.27
N TYR A 314 -23.02 5.73 6.39
CA TYR A 314 -23.24 5.16 7.71
C TYR A 314 -24.69 4.70 7.91
N GLU A 315 -25.68 5.54 7.56
CA GLU A 315 -27.10 5.19 7.63
C GLU A 315 -27.39 3.94 6.78
N ARG A 316 -26.81 3.86 5.57
CA ARG A 316 -26.94 2.70 4.70
C ARG A 316 -26.38 1.44 5.36
N LEU A 317 -25.20 1.50 5.97
CA LEU A 317 -24.61 0.36 6.67
C LEU A 317 -25.50 -0.10 7.84
N VAL A 318 -25.97 0.83 8.67
CA VAL A 318 -26.86 0.51 9.80
C VAL A 318 -28.15 -0.16 9.29
N ARG A 319 -28.77 0.38 8.23
CA ARG A 319 -29.98 -0.18 7.64
C ARG A 319 -29.77 -1.60 7.11
N VAL A 320 -28.64 -1.86 6.46
CA VAL A 320 -28.29 -3.20 5.97
C VAL A 320 -28.04 -4.13 7.16
N PHE A 321 -27.21 -3.72 8.12
CA PHE A 321 -26.89 -4.52 9.32
C PHE A 321 -28.14 -4.92 10.12
N ALA A 322 -29.11 -4.01 10.28
CA ALA A 322 -30.38 -4.29 10.94
C ALA A 322 -31.16 -5.45 10.29
N ARG A 323 -31.08 -5.60 8.96
CA ARG A 323 -31.70 -6.75 8.26
C ARG A 323 -31.03 -8.07 8.63
N PHE A 324 -29.72 -8.07 8.90
CA PHE A 324 -28.99 -9.26 9.35
C PHE A 324 -29.33 -9.63 10.78
N ILE A 325 -29.54 -8.64 11.65
CA ILE A 325 -30.08 -8.86 13.01
C ILE A 325 -31.46 -9.49 12.92
N ALA A 326 -32.38 -8.92 12.14
CA ALA A 326 -33.75 -9.43 11.98
C ALA A 326 -33.77 -10.87 11.43
N LYS A 327 -32.83 -11.21 10.56
CA LYS A 327 -32.63 -12.57 10.02
C LYS A 327 -31.88 -13.52 10.97
N LYS A 328 -31.55 -13.09 12.20
CA LYS A 328 -30.77 -13.86 13.19
C LYS A 328 -29.41 -14.36 12.67
N ARG A 329 -28.78 -13.59 11.77
CA ARG A 329 -27.44 -13.90 11.22
C ARG A 329 -26.29 -13.28 12.02
N VAL A 330 -26.62 -12.44 13.00
CA VAL A 330 -25.67 -11.80 13.91
C VAL A 330 -25.76 -12.48 15.27
N ARG A 331 -24.61 -12.88 15.85
CA ARG A 331 -24.56 -13.39 17.23
C ARG A 331 -24.64 -12.22 18.20
N TYR A 332 -25.24 -12.44 19.37
CA TYR A 332 -25.42 -11.41 20.40
C TYR A 332 -24.12 -10.65 20.73
N ASP A 333 -23.00 -11.37 20.92
CA ASP A 333 -21.70 -10.78 21.23
C ASP A 333 -21.08 -9.93 20.12
N ASN A 334 -21.65 -9.94 18.90
CA ASN A 334 -21.22 -9.11 17.79
C ASN A 334 -22.22 -8.00 17.43
N LEU A 335 -23.25 -7.80 18.27
CA LEU A 335 -24.06 -6.59 18.18
C LEU A 335 -23.18 -5.38 18.54
N PRO A 336 -23.20 -4.30 17.74
CA PRO A 336 -22.51 -3.08 18.12
C PRO A 336 -23.14 -2.54 19.41
N ASP A 337 -22.30 -2.14 20.35
CA ASP A 337 -22.73 -1.37 21.50
C ASP A 337 -22.94 0.11 21.12
N GLU A 338 -23.52 0.88 22.03
CA GLU A 338 -23.73 2.32 21.85
C GLU A 338 -22.42 3.05 21.53
N ARG A 339 -21.30 2.59 22.11
CA ARG A 339 -19.98 3.17 21.88
C ARG A 339 -19.53 3.01 20.43
N ALA A 340 -19.65 1.81 19.84
CA ALA A 340 -19.30 1.58 18.44
C ALA A 340 -20.09 2.49 17.50
N LEU A 341 -21.40 2.60 17.72
CA LEU A 341 -22.29 3.42 16.87
C LEU A 341 -22.00 4.92 17.02
N THR A 342 -21.83 5.39 18.25
CA THR A 342 -21.56 6.80 18.55
C THR A 342 -20.20 7.24 18.02
N GLU A 343 -19.18 6.38 18.12
CA GLU A 343 -17.86 6.68 17.58
C GLU A 343 -17.86 6.78 16.06
N VAL A 344 -18.59 5.91 15.34
CA VAL A 344 -18.74 6.08 13.89
C VAL A 344 -19.44 7.39 13.57
N MET A 345 -20.59 7.65 14.20
CA MET A 345 -21.38 8.86 13.98
C MET A 345 -20.57 10.15 14.22
N ARG A 346 -19.74 10.16 15.28
CA ARG A 346 -18.85 11.28 15.60
C ARG A 346 -17.80 11.55 14.52
N ASN A 347 -17.33 10.51 13.84
CA ASN A 347 -16.25 10.61 12.85
C ASN A 347 -16.76 10.84 11.42
N VAL A 348 -18.06 10.64 11.14
CA VAL A 348 -18.66 10.85 9.81
C VAL A 348 -19.49 12.14 9.70
N THR A 349 -19.53 12.94 10.77
CA THR A 349 -20.25 14.23 10.85
C THR A 349 -19.34 15.45 10.84
N THR A 350 -18.02 15.23 10.91
CA THR A 350 -16.96 16.23 10.73
C THR A 350 -16.61 16.37 9.26
#